data_AF-A0A843DVY3-F1
#
_entry.id   AF-A0A843DVY3-F1
#
_cell.length_a   1.000
_cell.length_b   1.000
_cell.length_c   1.000
_cell.angle_alpha   90.00
_cell.angle_beta   90.00
_cell.angle_gamma   90.00
#
_symmetry.space_group_name_H-M   'P 1'
#
loop_
_entity.id
_entity.type
_entity.pdbx_description
1 polymer ?
#
loop_
_entity_poly.entity_id
_entity_poly.type
_entity_poly.pdbx_seq_one_letter_code
_entity_poly.pdbx_strand_id
1 'polypeptide(L)'
;MERFGIDQHRTMYLRDAEQQFGRSYLEVFPFTEGRGAVRDRLGAYHIDFDGKPVYRERYRRAYPFSDGKAAVEGDIGMFHIDLLGNPLYARTYGRVSDFHEGLCAARFRNGIYTYINEKGEPSDETFRYCSDFSNGIAVALDDAGFHHIGKDLEPLYEERFRLCLDFDGGRSPVMDDAGWHLIDTQGKRLTEDFDRIDGGRNGLIMGLKGNSYGYFDEECVWHRLFDFPETTSHDEIPQWTKDIHSFQWDSCVVFMRHSERRSHFLSNNKGIGGTGLTAHGDELARRIGAGIADLKWKTVHARTSSSRRCVTTANCMLGAMGVPSDIEIRDEIGPIGTAFTYSMDYTEAELKCPSTIWCINQLRSGQNHCWHSNDEIKRRVFDMVRGWLDEDDSLTLCVNHDLYTIPVIGIFTGKFAEDDWIEYCDGLLFIKRDNKYYAVW
;
A
#
# COMPACT_ATOMS: atom_id res chain seq x y z
N MET A 1 25.46 4.82 -16.88
CA MET A 1 24.58 3.71 -17.31
C MET A 1 23.32 4.33 -17.86
N GLU A 2 22.94 3.99 -19.08
CA GLU A 2 21.62 4.38 -19.60
C GLU A 2 20.54 3.74 -18.72
N ARG A 3 19.66 4.57 -18.16
CA ARG A 3 18.53 4.11 -17.33
C ARG A 3 17.26 4.33 -18.12
N PHE A 4 16.50 3.26 -18.33
CA PHE A 4 15.15 3.33 -18.87
C PHE A 4 14.14 3.33 -17.71
N GLY A 5 13.17 4.23 -17.79
CA GLY A 5 11.94 4.13 -17.00
C GLY A 5 11.01 3.06 -17.58
N ILE A 6 9.97 2.72 -16.83
CA ILE A 6 8.89 1.81 -17.26
C ILE A 6 7.57 2.54 -17.08
N ASP A 7 6.63 2.35 -18.00
CA ASP A 7 5.28 2.91 -17.87
C ASP A 7 4.48 2.23 -16.74
N GLN A 8 3.40 2.86 -16.32
CA GLN A 8 2.52 2.37 -15.26
C GLN A 8 1.94 0.96 -15.53
N HIS A 9 1.75 0.59 -16.80
CA HIS A 9 1.21 -0.72 -17.17
C HIS A 9 2.29 -1.78 -17.35
N ARG A 10 3.57 -1.42 -17.17
CA ARG A 10 4.72 -2.29 -17.39
C ARG A 10 4.69 -2.95 -18.76
N THR A 11 4.37 -2.17 -19.78
CA THR A 11 4.28 -2.59 -21.17
C THR A 11 5.31 -1.93 -22.07
N MET A 12 6.03 -0.91 -21.62
CA MET A 12 7.03 -0.21 -22.42
C MET A 12 8.14 0.39 -21.59
N TYR A 13 9.28 0.61 -22.26
CA TYR A 13 10.39 1.37 -21.71
C TYR A 13 10.31 2.82 -22.14
N LEU A 14 10.69 3.72 -21.24
CA LEU A 14 10.63 5.16 -21.41
C LEU A 14 12.02 5.79 -21.23
N ARG A 15 12.31 6.82 -22.01
CA ARG A 15 13.44 7.75 -21.79
C ARG A 15 12.88 9.15 -21.99
N ASP A 16 13.01 10.02 -21.00
CA ASP A 16 12.44 11.38 -21.02
C ASP A 16 10.95 11.40 -21.41
N ALA A 17 10.18 10.46 -20.86
CA ALA A 17 8.76 10.20 -21.15
C ALA A 17 8.43 9.74 -22.60
N GLU A 18 9.43 9.49 -23.43
CA GLU A 18 9.24 8.97 -24.79
C GLU A 18 9.40 7.44 -24.84
N GLN A 19 8.53 6.79 -25.60
CA GLN A 19 8.56 5.34 -25.82
C GLN A 19 9.85 4.91 -26.52
N GLN A 20 10.51 3.91 -25.94
CA GLN A 20 11.73 3.33 -26.48
C GLN A 20 11.43 2.08 -27.32
N PHE A 21 12.36 1.76 -28.23
CA PHE A 21 12.33 0.58 -29.10
C PHE A 21 11.16 0.49 -30.09
N GLY A 22 10.33 1.54 -30.18
CA GLY A 22 9.23 1.63 -31.14
C GLY A 22 8.16 0.54 -31.00
N ARG A 23 8.05 -0.12 -29.84
CA ARG A 23 7.10 -1.21 -29.61
C ARG A 23 6.67 -1.32 -28.15
N SER A 24 5.50 -1.94 -27.94
CA SER A 24 4.99 -2.31 -26.62
C SER A 24 5.05 -3.83 -26.44
N TYR A 25 5.19 -4.24 -25.20
CA TYR A 25 5.25 -5.61 -24.72
C TYR A 25 4.01 -5.93 -23.87
N LEU A 26 3.80 -7.21 -23.59
CA LEU A 26 2.80 -7.67 -22.62
C LEU A 26 3.27 -7.48 -21.17
N GLU A 27 4.58 -7.45 -20.94
CA GLU A 27 5.20 -7.26 -19.62
C GLU A 27 6.66 -6.82 -19.81
N VAL A 28 7.14 -5.89 -19.00
CA VAL A 28 8.56 -5.50 -18.91
C VAL A 28 9.02 -5.39 -17.45
N PHE A 29 10.31 -5.61 -17.24
CA PHE A 29 11.01 -5.41 -15.98
C PHE A 29 12.15 -4.39 -16.09
N PRO A 30 12.62 -3.79 -14.98
CA PRO A 30 13.77 -2.89 -15.02
C PRO A 30 14.99 -3.51 -15.69
N PHE A 31 15.77 -2.67 -16.37
CA PHE A 31 17.05 -3.10 -16.90
C PHE A 31 18.01 -3.39 -15.74
N THR A 32 18.54 -4.60 -15.70
CA THR A 32 19.60 -5.01 -14.78
C THR A 32 20.74 -5.60 -15.61
N GLU A 33 21.99 -5.30 -15.22
CA GLU A 33 23.18 -5.82 -15.90
C GLU A 33 23.18 -5.62 -17.44
N GLY A 34 22.58 -4.51 -17.88
CA GLY A 34 22.48 -4.13 -19.28
C GLY A 34 21.43 -4.86 -20.11
N ARG A 35 20.49 -5.58 -19.48
CA ARG A 35 19.44 -6.34 -20.14
C ARG A 35 18.07 -6.05 -19.54
N GLY A 36 17.04 -5.97 -20.38
CA GLY A 36 15.65 -5.83 -19.97
C GLY A 36 14.89 -7.13 -20.17
N ALA A 37 14.24 -7.66 -19.13
CA ALA A 37 13.34 -8.80 -19.29
C ALA A 37 11.98 -8.31 -19.83
N VAL A 38 11.54 -8.91 -20.93
CA VAL A 38 10.31 -8.53 -21.64
C VAL A 38 9.50 -9.76 -22.02
N ARG A 39 8.19 -9.59 -22.25
CA ARG A 39 7.32 -10.63 -22.76
C ARG A 39 6.45 -10.12 -23.90
N ASP A 40 6.47 -10.80 -25.03
CA ASP A 40 5.55 -10.54 -26.14
C ASP A 40 4.63 -11.75 -26.38
N ARG A 41 3.90 -11.75 -27.51
CA ARG A 41 2.96 -12.84 -27.85
C ARG A 41 3.64 -14.18 -28.11
N LEU A 42 4.94 -14.20 -28.40
CA LEU A 42 5.73 -15.41 -28.62
C LEU A 42 6.34 -15.94 -27.31
N GLY A 43 6.43 -15.10 -26.27
CA GLY A 43 6.94 -15.47 -24.96
C GLY A 43 7.87 -14.42 -24.35
N ALA A 44 8.46 -14.78 -23.23
CA ALA A 44 9.39 -13.95 -22.46
C ALA A 44 10.85 -14.20 -22.88
N TYR A 45 11.65 -13.14 -22.87
CA TYR A 45 13.07 -13.13 -23.25
C TYR A 45 13.74 -11.84 -22.77
N HIS A 46 15.03 -11.70 -23.02
CA HIS A 46 15.79 -10.49 -22.69
C HIS A 46 16.17 -9.68 -23.93
N ILE A 47 16.17 -8.36 -23.79
CA ILE A 47 16.62 -7.39 -24.80
C ILE A 47 17.86 -6.62 -24.33
N ASP A 48 18.67 -6.17 -25.28
CA ASP A 48 19.78 -5.25 -25.06
C ASP A 48 19.34 -3.77 -25.03
N PHE A 49 20.31 -2.84 -24.92
CA PHE A 49 20.06 -1.39 -24.95
C PHE A 49 19.54 -0.86 -26.30
N ASP A 50 19.63 -1.65 -27.38
CA ASP A 50 19.03 -1.32 -28.68
C ASP A 50 17.61 -1.89 -28.82
N GLY A 51 17.10 -2.60 -27.81
CA GLY A 51 15.82 -3.28 -27.83
C GLY A 51 15.82 -4.59 -28.63
N LYS A 52 16.99 -5.09 -29.01
CA LYS A 52 17.14 -6.33 -29.78
C LYS A 52 17.13 -7.53 -28.84
N PRO A 53 16.48 -8.65 -29.21
CA PRO A 53 16.58 -9.88 -28.45
C PRO A 53 18.04 -10.33 -28.30
N VAL A 54 18.47 -10.62 -27.07
CA VAL A 54 19.82 -11.13 -26.77
C VAL A 54 20.00 -12.56 -27.29
N TYR A 55 18.92 -13.33 -27.33
CA TYR A 55 18.88 -14.72 -27.77
C TYR A 55 17.52 -15.08 -28.40
N ARG A 56 17.40 -16.28 -28.99
CA ARG A 56 16.24 -16.67 -29.83
C ARG A 56 15.14 -17.38 -29.06
N GLU A 57 15.50 -18.00 -27.96
CA GLU A 57 14.65 -18.79 -27.10
C GLU A 57 13.54 -17.92 -26.50
N ARG A 58 12.39 -18.54 -26.24
CA ARG A 58 11.21 -17.89 -25.64
C ARG A 58 10.71 -18.74 -24.48
N TYR A 59 10.44 -18.09 -23.37
CA TYR A 59 10.01 -18.71 -22.12
C TYR A 59 8.58 -18.29 -21.78
N ARG A 60 7.93 -18.96 -20.84
CA ARG A 60 6.64 -18.52 -20.32
C ARG A 60 6.79 -17.23 -19.50
N ARG A 61 7.87 -17.14 -18.71
CA ARG A 61 8.30 -15.96 -17.96
C ARG A 61 9.82 -15.86 -17.96
N ALA A 62 10.34 -14.64 -17.85
CA ALA A 62 11.75 -14.34 -17.66
C ALA A 62 11.86 -13.24 -16.60
N TYR A 63 12.78 -13.40 -15.66
CA TYR A 63 13.05 -12.46 -14.58
C TYR A 63 14.35 -11.71 -14.85
N PRO A 64 14.56 -10.51 -14.24
CA PRO A 64 15.78 -9.73 -14.43
C PRO A 64 17.06 -10.53 -14.13
N PHE A 65 18.16 -10.11 -14.76
CA PHE A 65 19.48 -10.67 -14.44
C PHE A 65 19.97 -10.18 -13.07
N SER A 66 20.58 -11.10 -12.33
CA SER A 66 21.30 -10.86 -11.07
C SER A 66 22.51 -11.77 -11.02
N ASP A 67 23.70 -11.19 -10.82
CA ASP A 67 24.99 -11.86 -10.82
C ASP A 67 25.24 -12.73 -12.08
N GLY A 68 24.91 -12.17 -13.25
CA GLY A 68 25.09 -12.81 -14.55
C GLY A 68 24.12 -13.95 -14.86
N LYS A 69 23.11 -14.19 -14.01
CA LYS A 69 22.14 -15.29 -14.12
C LYS A 69 20.72 -14.72 -14.13
N ALA A 70 19.79 -15.37 -14.82
CA ALA A 70 18.37 -15.00 -14.76
C ALA A 70 17.51 -16.25 -14.59
N ALA A 71 16.53 -16.19 -13.69
CA ALA A 71 15.49 -17.20 -13.61
C ALA A 71 14.53 -17.09 -14.81
N VAL A 72 14.16 -18.23 -15.39
CA VAL A 72 13.16 -18.32 -16.46
C VAL A 72 12.20 -19.47 -16.18
N GLU A 73 10.97 -19.35 -16.67
CA GLU A 73 9.96 -20.40 -16.61
C GLU A 73 9.81 -21.05 -18.00
N GLY A 74 10.34 -22.26 -18.16
CA GLY A 74 10.12 -23.08 -19.35
C GLY A 74 8.81 -23.86 -19.29
N ASP A 75 8.63 -24.82 -20.19
CA ASP A 75 7.39 -25.61 -20.27
C ASP A 75 7.19 -26.55 -19.08
N ILE A 76 8.28 -27.06 -18.51
CA ILE A 76 8.26 -28.10 -17.47
C ILE A 76 8.60 -27.58 -16.06
N GLY A 77 9.05 -26.34 -15.95
CA GLY A 77 9.45 -25.72 -14.68
C GLY A 77 10.44 -24.56 -14.87
N MET A 78 10.88 -24.01 -13.75
CA MET A 78 11.83 -22.92 -13.68
C MET A 78 13.28 -23.41 -13.57
N PHE A 79 14.20 -22.64 -14.14
CA PHE A 79 15.65 -22.85 -14.09
C PHE A 79 16.38 -21.53 -14.38
N HIS A 80 17.71 -21.52 -14.28
CA HIS A 80 18.52 -20.35 -14.56
C HIS A 80 19.19 -20.42 -15.93
N ILE A 81 19.31 -19.26 -16.58
CA ILE A 81 20.04 -19.07 -17.83
C ILE A 81 21.24 -18.14 -17.64
N ASP A 82 22.25 -18.30 -18.50
CA ASP A 82 23.36 -17.35 -18.64
C ASP A 82 22.94 -16.10 -19.43
N LEU A 83 23.88 -15.16 -19.55
CA LEU A 83 23.73 -13.91 -20.31
C LEU A 83 23.44 -14.10 -21.81
N LEU A 84 23.64 -15.31 -22.35
CA LEU A 84 23.41 -15.70 -23.74
C LEU A 84 22.12 -16.52 -23.91
N GLY A 85 21.35 -16.75 -22.84
CA GLY A 85 20.11 -17.52 -22.86
C GLY A 85 20.30 -19.04 -22.74
N ASN A 86 21.52 -19.52 -22.50
CA ASN A 86 21.74 -20.95 -22.34
C ASN A 86 21.34 -21.40 -20.93
N PRO A 87 20.61 -22.52 -20.77
CA PRO A 87 20.36 -23.11 -19.45
C PRO A 87 21.68 -23.41 -18.74
N LEU A 88 21.82 -22.99 -17.48
CA LEU A 88 23.00 -23.28 -16.66
C LEU A 88 23.07 -24.75 -16.24
N TYR A 89 21.91 -25.41 -16.16
CA TYR A 89 21.78 -26.81 -15.77
C TYR A 89 20.48 -27.41 -16.33
N ALA A 90 20.39 -28.74 -16.38
CA ALA A 90 19.28 -29.45 -17.02
C ALA A 90 18.03 -29.64 -16.14
N ARG A 91 18.21 -29.70 -14.81
CA ARG A 91 17.11 -29.92 -13.86
C ARG A 91 16.20 -28.68 -13.78
N THR A 92 14.90 -28.89 -13.65
CA THR A 92 13.92 -27.80 -13.48
C THR A 92 13.15 -27.94 -12.18
N TYR A 93 12.71 -26.81 -11.63
CA TYR A 93 12.02 -26.72 -10.34
C TYR A 93 10.61 -26.13 -10.49
N GLY A 94 9.76 -26.29 -9.48
CA GLY A 94 8.47 -25.60 -9.43
C GLY A 94 8.60 -24.10 -9.21
N ARG A 95 9.67 -23.67 -8.52
CA ARG A 95 10.10 -22.27 -8.40
C ARG A 95 11.60 -22.21 -8.10
N VAL A 96 12.27 -21.15 -8.54
CA VAL A 96 13.61 -20.76 -8.08
C VAL A 96 13.61 -19.26 -7.76
N SER A 97 14.37 -18.86 -6.76
CA SER A 97 14.76 -17.47 -6.52
C SER A 97 16.07 -17.14 -7.24
N ASP A 98 16.66 -15.98 -6.98
CA ASP A 98 17.98 -15.64 -7.51
C ASP A 98 19.09 -16.35 -6.71
N PHE A 99 20.29 -16.44 -7.29
CA PHE A 99 21.45 -16.90 -6.54
C PHE A 99 21.95 -15.81 -5.61
N HIS A 100 22.03 -16.13 -4.33
CA HIS A 100 22.62 -15.29 -3.30
C HIS A 100 23.73 -16.05 -2.59
N GLU A 101 24.94 -15.48 -2.67
CA GLU A 101 26.14 -16.00 -2.00
C GLU A 101 26.47 -17.48 -2.31
N GLY A 102 26.17 -17.91 -3.55
CA GLY A 102 26.46 -19.25 -4.07
C GLY A 102 25.33 -20.28 -3.89
N LEU A 103 24.22 -19.90 -3.24
CA LEU A 103 23.04 -20.73 -3.02
C LEU A 103 21.79 -20.06 -3.59
N CYS A 104 20.79 -20.86 -3.95
CA CYS A 104 19.49 -20.37 -4.43
C CYS A 104 18.37 -21.16 -3.76
N ALA A 105 17.37 -20.46 -3.21
CA ALA A 105 16.17 -21.11 -2.70
C ALA A 105 15.33 -21.64 -3.87
N ALA A 106 15.04 -22.93 -3.84
CA ALA A 106 14.25 -23.61 -4.85
C ALA A 106 13.08 -24.35 -4.24
N ARG A 107 11.98 -24.46 -4.99
CA ARG A 107 10.81 -25.24 -4.60
C ARG A 107 10.58 -26.35 -5.60
N PHE A 108 10.53 -27.58 -5.12
CA PHE A 108 10.09 -28.72 -5.90
C PHE A 108 8.61 -28.60 -6.30
N ARG A 109 8.18 -29.39 -7.29
CA ARG A 109 6.77 -29.37 -7.75
C ARG A 109 5.77 -29.86 -6.70
N ASN A 110 6.22 -30.63 -5.72
CA ASN A 110 5.39 -31.07 -4.58
C ASN A 110 5.25 -29.99 -3.47
N GLY A 111 5.85 -28.81 -3.65
CA GLY A 111 5.75 -27.71 -2.69
C GLY A 111 6.87 -27.66 -1.64
N ILE A 112 7.74 -28.67 -1.57
CA ILE A 112 8.87 -28.71 -0.64
C ILE A 112 9.98 -27.79 -1.14
N TYR A 113 10.59 -27.04 -0.21
CA TYR A 113 11.70 -26.13 -0.47
C TYR A 113 13.05 -26.81 -0.20
N THR A 114 14.10 -26.35 -0.87
CA THR A 114 15.50 -26.76 -0.71
C THR A 114 16.40 -25.63 -1.20
N TYR A 115 17.71 -25.74 -0.97
CA TYR A 115 18.70 -24.91 -1.65
C TYR A 115 19.36 -25.65 -2.79
N ILE A 116 19.68 -24.95 -3.86
CA ILE A 116 20.41 -25.47 -5.00
C ILE A 116 21.76 -24.77 -5.15
N ASN A 117 22.77 -25.52 -5.56
CA ASN A 117 24.08 -24.97 -5.94
C ASN A 117 24.06 -24.43 -7.38
N GLU A 118 25.17 -23.84 -7.83
CA GLU A 118 25.30 -23.28 -9.19
C GLU A 118 25.10 -24.30 -10.33
N LYS A 119 25.24 -25.60 -10.05
CA LYS A 119 24.97 -26.69 -10.99
C LYS A 119 23.50 -27.13 -11.00
N GLY A 120 22.65 -26.47 -10.21
CA GLY A 120 21.24 -26.84 -10.03
C GLY A 120 21.07 -28.19 -9.34
N GLU A 121 22.03 -28.58 -8.49
CA GLU A 121 21.92 -29.77 -7.65
C GLU A 121 21.30 -29.33 -6.31
N PRO A 122 20.20 -29.95 -5.87
CA PRO A 122 19.59 -29.62 -4.58
C PRO A 122 20.39 -30.22 -3.43
N SER A 123 20.27 -29.57 -2.27
CA SER A 123 20.69 -30.15 -1.00
C SER A 123 19.83 -31.35 -0.60
N ASP A 124 20.38 -32.20 0.26
CA ASP A 124 19.63 -33.25 0.94
C ASP A 124 18.67 -32.65 1.99
N GLU A 125 19.00 -31.49 2.54
CA GLU A 125 18.14 -30.76 3.47
C GLU A 125 16.95 -30.10 2.76
N THR A 126 15.79 -30.20 3.40
CA THR A 126 14.52 -29.71 2.85
C THR A 126 13.70 -28.97 3.90
N PHE A 127 12.89 -28.01 3.42
CA PHE A 127 12.13 -27.10 4.26
C PHE A 127 10.69 -26.98 3.75
N ARG A 128 9.79 -26.53 4.62
CA ARG A 128 8.44 -26.11 4.23
C ARG A 128 8.45 -24.72 3.58
N TYR A 129 9.46 -23.90 3.93
CA TYR A 129 9.77 -22.62 3.32
C TYR A 129 11.24 -22.26 3.63
N CYS A 130 11.91 -21.56 2.71
CA CYS A 130 13.17 -20.88 2.99
C CYS A 130 13.26 -19.57 2.20
N SER A 131 13.89 -18.55 2.77
CA SER A 131 14.21 -17.28 2.11
C SER A 131 15.58 -17.34 1.43
N ASP A 132 15.97 -16.25 0.76
CA ASP A 132 17.31 -16.14 0.18
C ASP A 132 18.35 -15.84 1.26
N PHE A 133 19.60 -16.26 1.03
CA PHE A 133 20.69 -15.96 1.94
C PHE A 133 21.08 -14.48 1.89
N SER A 134 21.27 -13.89 3.07
CA SER A 134 21.81 -12.54 3.25
C SER A 134 22.77 -12.52 4.43
N ASN A 135 24.01 -12.08 4.18
CA ASN A 135 25.12 -12.13 5.14
C ASN A 135 25.33 -13.54 5.75
N GLY A 136 25.15 -14.58 4.91
CA GLY A 136 25.30 -15.97 5.30
C GLY A 136 24.21 -16.56 6.18
N ILE A 137 23.08 -15.85 6.36
CA ILE A 137 21.92 -16.33 7.12
C ILE A 137 20.68 -16.29 6.23
N ALA A 138 19.77 -17.25 6.43
CA ALA A 138 18.44 -17.24 5.82
C ALA A 138 17.37 -17.65 6.83
N VAL A 139 16.12 -17.27 6.57
CA VAL A 139 14.95 -17.74 7.32
C VAL A 139 14.48 -19.06 6.72
N ALA A 140 14.22 -20.05 7.57
CA ALA A 140 13.67 -21.33 7.18
C ALA A 140 12.44 -21.67 8.03
N LEU A 141 11.60 -22.56 7.51
CA LEU A 141 10.45 -23.14 8.19
C LEU A 141 10.51 -24.66 8.09
N ASP A 142 10.54 -25.32 9.24
CA ASP A 142 10.40 -26.77 9.38
C ASP A 142 9.05 -27.11 10.05
N ASP A 143 8.89 -28.34 10.53
CA ASP A 143 7.69 -28.78 11.24
C ASP A 143 7.58 -28.20 12.66
N ALA A 144 8.67 -27.70 13.23
CA ALA A 144 8.72 -27.13 14.56
C ALA A 144 8.50 -25.60 14.54
N GLY A 145 8.87 -24.90 13.47
CA GLY A 145 8.54 -23.49 13.25
C GLY A 145 9.57 -22.72 12.42
N PHE A 146 9.38 -21.41 12.35
CA PHE A 146 10.35 -20.51 11.72
C PHE A 146 11.61 -20.38 12.57
N HIS A 147 12.76 -20.32 11.90
CA HIS A 147 14.08 -20.14 12.49
C HIS A 147 15.07 -19.60 11.47
N HIS A 148 16.31 -19.34 11.91
CA HIS A 148 17.40 -18.97 11.03
C HIS A 148 18.36 -20.14 10.83
N ILE A 149 18.91 -20.23 9.62
CA ILE A 149 19.89 -21.24 9.22
C ILE A 149 21.17 -20.59 8.68
N GLY A 150 22.29 -21.28 8.87
CA GLY A 150 23.56 -20.96 8.23
C GLY A 150 23.67 -21.52 6.80
N LYS A 151 24.79 -21.25 6.14
CA LYS A 151 25.08 -21.78 4.78
C LYS A 151 25.32 -23.28 4.73
N ASP A 152 25.64 -23.89 5.86
CA ASP A 152 25.64 -25.33 6.07
C ASP A 152 24.22 -25.90 6.15
N LEU A 153 23.19 -25.04 6.11
CA LEU A 153 21.77 -25.34 6.20
C LEU A 153 21.32 -25.83 7.58
N GLU A 154 22.22 -25.74 8.56
CA GLU A 154 21.93 -26.09 9.95
C GLU A 154 21.28 -24.89 10.66
N PRO A 155 20.34 -25.14 11.60
CA PRO A 155 19.81 -24.11 12.46
C PRO A 155 20.91 -23.39 13.25
N LEU A 156 20.84 -22.05 13.31
CA LEU A 156 21.78 -21.26 14.12
C LEU A 156 21.57 -21.46 15.63
N TYR A 157 20.38 -21.90 16.02
CA TYR A 157 19.94 -22.12 17.40
C TYR A 157 18.71 -23.06 17.44
N GLU A 158 18.33 -23.55 18.62
CA GLU A 158 17.29 -24.58 18.78
C GLU A 158 15.86 -24.03 18.79
N GLU A 159 15.69 -22.76 19.14
CA GLU A 159 14.39 -22.10 19.26
C GLU A 159 13.62 -22.06 17.93
N ARG A 160 12.30 -22.06 18.04
CA ARG A 160 11.36 -22.04 16.91
C ARG A 160 10.25 -21.03 17.18
N PHE A 161 9.91 -20.27 16.15
CA PHE A 161 8.99 -19.16 16.24
C PHE A 161 7.82 -19.32 15.29
N ARG A 162 6.73 -18.60 15.57
CA ARG A 162 5.57 -18.52 14.68
C ARG A 162 5.86 -17.69 13.43
N LEU A 163 6.75 -16.70 13.55
CA LEU A 163 7.31 -15.91 12.46
C LEU A 163 8.74 -15.46 12.82
N CYS A 164 9.61 -15.37 11.81
CA CYS A 164 10.92 -14.71 11.87
C CYS A 164 11.06 -13.78 10.66
N LEU A 165 11.64 -12.61 10.88
CA LEU A 165 12.13 -11.73 9.81
C LEU A 165 13.64 -11.87 9.68
N ASP A 166 14.24 -11.30 8.63
CA ASP A 166 15.69 -11.35 8.45
C ASP A 166 16.42 -10.54 9.54
N PHE A 167 17.69 -10.90 9.78
CA PHE A 167 18.58 -10.11 10.64
C PHE A 167 18.94 -8.76 10.01
N ASP A 168 18.83 -7.68 10.79
CA ASP A 168 19.36 -6.35 10.47
C ASP A 168 20.23 -5.87 11.64
N GLY A 169 21.50 -5.55 11.37
CA GLY A 169 22.46 -5.16 12.42
C GLY A 169 22.56 -6.19 13.56
N GLY A 170 22.57 -7.49 13.22
CA GLY A 170 22.71 -8.59 14.18
C GLY A 170 21.48 -8.89 15.04
N ARG A 171 20.33 -8.28 14.73
CA ARG A 171 19.08 -8.45 15.48
C ARG A 171 17.95 -8.85 14.55
N SER A 172 17.11 -9.76 15.00
CA SER A 172 15.97 -10.24 14.22
C SER A 172 14.67 -10.09 15.00
N PRO A 173 13.63 -9.51 14.41
CA PRO A 173 12.25 -9.63 14.88
C PRO A 173 11.74 -11.06 14.76
N VAL A 174 11.19 -11.58 15.85
CA VAL A 174 10.53 -12.88 15.89
C VAL A 174 9.20 -12.77 16.64
N MET A 175 8.27 -13.65 16.32
CA MET A 175 6.97 -13.76 17.00
C MET A 175 6.80 -15.16 17.57
N ASP A 176 6.48 -15.27 18.85
CA ASP A 176 6.02 -16.49 19.52
C ASP A 176 4.57 -16.33 20.02
N ASP A 177 4.15 -17.15 20.99
CA ASP A 177 2.83 -17.05 21.61
C ASP A 177 2.69 -15.87 22.58
N ALA A 178 3.79 -15.28 23.05
CA ALA A 178 3.80 -14.12 23.94
C ALA A 178 3.72 -12.79 23.17
N GLY A 179 4.28 -12.73 21.96
CA GLY A 179 4.21 -11.56 21.09
C GLY A 179 5.44 -11.39 20.22
N TRP A 180 5.63 -10.18 19.69
CA TRP A 180 6.86 -9.85 18.97
C TRP A 180 7.99 -9.49 19.93
N HIS A 181 9.21 -9.92 19.65
CA HIS A 181 10.41 -9.48 20.35
C HIS A 181 11.64 -9.58 19.44
N LEU A 182 12.77 -9.01 19.87
CA LEU A 182 14.04 -9.13 19.17
C LEU A 182 14.88 -10.26 19.76
N ILE A 183 15.62 -10.95 18.90
CA ILE A 183 16.68 -11.91 19.26
C ILE A 183 18.01 -11.50 18.63
N ASP A 184 19.12 -11.97 19.22
CA ASP A 184 20.44 -11.95 18.57
C ASP A 184 20.66 -13.15 17.64
N THR A 185 21.82 -13.20 17.00
CA THR A 185 22.21 -14.28 16.08
C THR A 185 22.39 -15.64 16.74
N GLN A 186 22.37 -15.72 18.08
CA GLN A 186 22.41 -16.96 18.85
C GLN A 186 21.01 -17.37 19.34
N GLY A 187 19.95 -16.69 18.91
CA GLY A 187 18.57 -16.96 19.32
C GLY A 187 18.22 -16.37 20.68
N LYS A 188 19.14 -15.64 21.33
CA LYS A 188 18.90 -15.09 22.65
C LYS A 188 18.01 -13.86 22.54
N ARG A 189 16.94 -13.87 23.32
CA ARG A 189 16.00 -12.76 23.46
C ARG A 189 16.67 -11.49 23.99
N LEU A 190 16.41 -10.37 23.32
CA LEU A 190 16.98 -9.04 23.60
C LEU A 190 15.97 -8.05 24.19
N THR A 191 14.67 -8.24 23.94
CA THR A 191 13.63 -7.29 24.37
C THR A 191 12.47 -7.99 25.09
N GLU A 192 11.66 -7.22 25.80
CA GLU A 192 10.30 -7.62 26.22
C GLU A 192 9.36 -7.80 25.00
N ASP A 193 8.09 -8.12 25.25
CA ASP A 193 7.08 -8.32 24.21
C ASP A 193 6.54 -6.99 23.65
N PHE A 194 6.25 -7.00 22.35
CA PHE A 194 5.69 -5.90 21.57
C PHE A 194 4.47 -6.37 20.78
N ASP A 195 3.57 -5.44 20.47
CA ASP A 195 2.37 -5.74 19.68
C ASP A 195 2.72 -6.05 18.22
N ARG A 196 3.74 -5.35 17.68
CA ARG A 196 4.26 -5.56 16.32
C ARG A 196 5.70 -5.08 16.17
N ILE A 197 6.49 -5.79 15.37
CA ILE A 197 7.80 -5.31 14.89
C ILE A 197 7.83 -5.48 13.37
N ASP A 198 8.17 -4.41 12.64
CA ASP A 198 7.99 -4.30 11.19
C ASP A 198 9.24 -4.67 10.37
N GLY A 199 10.36 -4.97 11.03
CA GLY A 199 11.66 -5.18 10.37
C GLY A 199 12.63 -4.00 10.56
N GLY A 200 13.87 -4.19 10.11
CA GLY A 200 14.92 -3.19 10.24
C GLY A 200 15.61 -2.86 8.92
N ARG A 201 16.19 -1.66 8.87
CA ARG A 201 17.10 -1.26 7.80
C ARG A 201 18.19 -0.34 8.34
N ASN A 202 19.44 -0.68 8.04
CA ASN A 202 20.62 0.07 8.47
C ASN A 202 20.72 0.18 10.00
N GLY A 203 20.33 -0.87 10.72
CA GLY A 203 20.44 -0.94 12.17
C GLY A 203 19.29 -0.28 12.95
N LEU A 204 18.26 0.24 12.29
CA LEU A 204 17.05 0.74 12.95
C LEU A 204 15.90 -0.22 12.68
N ILE A 205 15.36 -0.82 13.74
CA ILE A 205 14.21 -1.73 13.67
C ILE A 205 12.97 -0.99 14.15
N MET A 206 11.88 -1.01 13.39
CA MET A 206 10.65 -0.29 13.70
C MET A 206 9.62 -1.19 14.38
N GLY A 207 8.75 -0.63 15.22
CA GLY A 207 7.70 -1.41 15.86
C GLY A 207 6.53 -0.60 16.42
N LEU A 208 5.61 -1.31 17.05
CA LEU A 208 4.42 -0.79 17.73
C LEU A 208 4.37 -1.38 19.14
N LYS A 209 4.17 -0.50 20.13
CA LYS A 209 3.88 -0.88 21.53
C LYS A 209 2.73 -0.04 22.07
N GLY A 210 1.64 -0.68 22.46
CA GLY A 210 0.38 -0.04 22.81
C GLY A 210 -0.12 0.85 21.67
N ASN A 211 -0.21 2.15 21.93
CA ASN A 211 -0.55 3.15 20.93
C ASN A 211 0.67 3.92 20.41
N SER A 212 1.90 3.53 20.73
CA SER A 212 3.11 4.24 20.33
C SER A 212 3.81 3.54 19.16
N TYR A 213 4.12 4.29 18.11
CA TYR A 213 5.06 3.87 17.06
C TYR A 213 6.46 4.39 17.38
N GLY A 214 7.47 3.59 17.07
CA GLY A 214 8.84 3.88 17.47
C GLY A 214 9.85 2.95 16.82
N TYR A 215 11.09 3.04 17.29
CA TYR A 215 12.20 2.23 16.80
C TYR A 215 13.08 1.71 17.92
N PHE A 216 13.85 0.67 17.63
CA PHE A 216 14.93 0.17 18.45
C PHE A 216 16.26 0.72 17.92
N ASP A 217 17.07 1.30 18.80
CA ASP A 217 18.48 1.61 18.50
C ASP A 217 19.34 0.34 18.49
N GLU A 218 20.63 0.47 18.19
CA GLU A 218 21.58 -0.66 18.09
C GLU A 218 21.66 -1.49 19.38
N GLU A 219 21.47 -0.86 20.54
CA GLU A 219 21.42 -1.45 21.87
C GLU A 219 20.07 -2.10 22.22
N CYS A 220 19.11 -2.12 21.28
CA CYS A 220 17.74 -2.61 21.47
C CYS A 220 16.90 -1.80 22.46
N VAL A 221 17.25 -0.54 22.70
CA VAL A 221 16.44 0.39 23.50
C VAL A 221 15.32 0.95 22.63
N TRP A 222 14.09 0.90 23.13
CA TRP A 222 12.91 1.43 22.47
C TRP A 222 12.84 2.96 22.57
N HIS A 223 12.76 3.62 21.42
CA HIS A 223 12.55 5.06 21.27
C HIS A 223 11.19 5.34 20.65
N ARG A 224 10.32 5.97 21.43
CA ARG A 224 9.01 6.43 20.97
C ARG A 224 9.20 7.57 19.95
N LEU A 225 8.59 7.43 18.77
CA LEU A 225 8.52 8.50 17.78
C LEU A 225 7.24 9.32 17.95
N PHE A 226 6.09 8.67 17.96
CA PHE A 226 4.79 9.34 18.10
C PHE A 226 3.73 8.37 18.63
N ASP A 227 2.64 8.93 19.14
CA ASP A 227 1.49 8.17 19.61
C ASP A 227 0.34 8.28 18.61
N PHE A 228 -0.34 7.15 18.39
CA PHE A 228 -1.63 7.12 17.76
C PHE A 228 -2.68 7.53 18.80
N PRO A 229 -3.57 8.48 18.46
CA PRO A 229 -4.73 8.70 19.31
C PRO A 229 -5.62 7.44 19.23
N GLU A 230 -6.16 7.01 20.37
CA GLU A 230 -7.06 5.84 20.45
C GLU A 230 -8.31 6.06 19.58
N THR A 231 -8.77 7.30 19.55
CA THR A 231 -9.90 7.84 18.79
C THR A 231 -9.41 8.79 17.71
N THR A 232 -10.15 8.91 16.61
CA THR A 232 -9.81 9.81 15.50
C THR A 232 -10.84 10.92 15.33
N SER A 233 -11.74 11.08 16.31
CA SER A 233 -12.82 12.07 16.32
C SER A 233 -12.93 12.89 17.61
N HIS A 234 -13.27 14.16 17.46
CA HIS A 234 -13.81 14.99 18.53
C HIS A 234 -15.29 14.67 18.73
N ASP A 235 -15.80 14.94 19.93
CA ASP A 235 -17.23 14.77 20.26
C ASP A 235 -18.13 15.81 19.55
N GLU A 236 -17.58 16.84 18.92
CA GLU A 236 -18.36 17.89 18.25
C GLU A 236 -18.76 17.48 16.82
N ILE A 237 -19.96 17.90 16.38
CA ILE A 237 -20.34 17.77 14.97
C ILE A 237 -19.64 18.84 14.13
N PRO A 238 -19.34 18.59 12.84
CA PRO A 238 -18.64 19.53 11.97
C PRO A 238 -19.27 20.92 11.91
N GLN A 239 -18.45 21.96 11.87
CA GLN A 239 -18.92 23.35 11.79
C GLN A 239 -19.80 23.61 10.56
N TRP A 240 -19.50 22.96 9.43
CA TRP A 240 -20.31 23.08 8.20
C TRP A 240 -21.78 22.66 8.41
N THR A 241 -22.09 21.82 9.42
CA THR A 241 -23.49 21.45 9.75
C THR A 241 -24.31 22.65 10.22
N LYS A 242 -23.67 23.69 10.76
CA LYS A 242 -24.30 24.97 11.09
C LYS A 242 -24.24 25.92 9.89
N ASP A 243 -23.10 25.97 9.21
CA ASP A 243 -22.88 26.93 8.13
C ASP A 243 -23.83 26.70 6.95
N ILE A 244 -24.14 25.43 6.65
CA ILE A 244 -25.08 25.05 5.59
C ILE A 244 -26.47 25.70 5.71
N HIS A 245 -26.91 26.00 6.94
CA HIS A 245 -28.17 26.71 7.23
C HIS A 245 -28.10 28.21 6.95
N SER A 246 -26.90 28.78 6.99
CA SER A 246 -26.67 30.21 6.80
C SER A 246 -26.57 30.61 5.33
N PHE A 247 -26.32 29.64 4.44
CA PHE A 247 -26.16 29.89 3.01
C PHE A 247 -27.49 29.76 2.27
N GLN A 248 -27.65 30.60 1.24
CA GLN A 248 -28.68 30.40 0.21
C GLN A 248 -28.06 29.66 -0.97
N TRP A 249 -28.71 28.60 -1.41
CA TRP A 249 -28.22 27.73 -2.47
C TRP A 249 -29.36 27.02 -3.18
N ASP A 250 -29.17 26.77 -4.47
CA ASP A 250 -30.09 26.03 -5.33
C ASP A 250 -29.90 24.52 -5.14
N SER A 251 -28.66 24.09 -4.94
CA SER A 251 -28.29 22.72 -4.60
C SER A 251 -26.97 22.67 -3.83
N CYS A 252 -26.77 21.60 -3.08
CA CYS A 252 -25.58 21.42 -2.26
C CYS A 252 -25.08 19.98 -2.28
N VAL A 253 -23.76 19.82 -2.36
CA VAL A 253 -23.06 18.57 -2.13
C VAL A 253 -22.22 18.73 -0.86
N VAL A 254 -22.59 18.00 0.19
CA VAL A 254 -21.79 17.84 1.41
C VAL A 254 -20.73 16.81 1.11
N PHE A 255 -19.49 17.25 0.93
CA PHE A 255 -18.36 16.37 0.65
C PHE A 255 -17.60 16.09 1.94
N MET A 256 -17.70 14.89 2.49
CA MET A 256 -17.17 14.57 3.81
C MET A 256 -16.52 13.20 3.87
N ARG A 257 -15.66 13.00 4.86
CA ARG A 257 -15.16 11.67 5.22
C ARG A 257 -16.17 10.88 6.05
N HIS A 258 -15.97 9.57 6.17
CA HIS A 258 -16.68 8.75 7.14
C HIS A 258 -16.41 9.18 8.59
N SER A 259 -17.33 8.85 9.49
CA SER A 259 -17.20 9.07 10.94
C SER A 259 -16.14 8.16 11.57
N GLU A 260 -15.94 8.27 12.88
CA GLU A 260 -14.85 7.62 13.59
C GLU A 260 -14.75 6.10 13.37
N ARG A 261 -13.52 5.64 13.16
CA ARG A 261 -13.13 4.24 13.26
C ARG A 261 -11.91 4.09 14.17
N ARG A 262 -11.64 2.87 14.64
CA ARG A 262 -10.37 2.54 15.28
C ARG A 262 -9.20 2.83 14.31
N SER A 263 -8.10 3.34 14.85
CA SER A 263 -6.88 3.54 14.06
C SER A 263 -6.47 2.22 13.39
N HIS A 264 -6.24 2.26 12.07
CA HIS A 264 -5.82 1.09 11.30
C HIS A 264 -4.43 0.61 11.71
N PHE A 265 -3.60 1.50 12.27
CA PHE A 265 -2.31 1.17 12.84
C PHE A 265 -2.40 0.32 14.12
N LEU A 266 -3.54 0.39 14.83
CA LEU A 266 -3.81 -0.34 16.07
C LEU A 266 -4.66 -1.61 15.88
N SER A 267 -5.01 -1.96 14.63
CA SER A 267 -5.82 -3.14 14.34
C SER A 267 -4.97 -4.26 13.77
N ASN A 268 -5.03 -5.45 14.40
CA ASN A 268 -4.34 -6.68 13.96
C ASN A 268 -4.92 -7.28 12.65
N ASN A 269 -5.62 -6.51 11.81
CA ASN A 269 -6.43 -7.04 10.72
C ASN A 269 -6.00 -6.55 9.32
N LYS A 270 -5.53 -7.54 8.55
CA LYS A 270 -5.73 -7.80 7.11
C LYS A 270 -6.42 -6.67 6.30
N GLY A 271 -5.61 -5.79 5.73
CA GLY A 271 -5.99 -4.96 4.59
C GLY A 271 -6.64 -3.62 4.92
N ILE A 272 -6.26 -2.61 4.15
CA ILE A 272 -6.91 -1.30 4.10
C ILE A 272 -8.39 -1.54 3.73
N GLY A 273 -9.34 -0.97 4.49
CA GLY A 273 -10.77 -1.01 4.14
C GLY A 273 -11.69 -1.83 5.05
N GLY A 274 -11.17 -2.72 5.90
CA GLY A 274 -11.97 -3.67 6.69
C GLY A 274 -12.52 -3.18 8.03
N THR A 275 -12.11 -2.01 8.52
CA THR A 275 -12.53 -1.50 9.84
C THR A 275 -13.87 -0.75 9.75
N GLY A 276 -14.84 -1.19 10.57
CA GLY A 276 -16.12 -0.50 10.76
C GLY A 276 -15.99 0.74 11.66
N LEU A 277 -17.09 1.47 11.82
CA LEU A 277 -17.16 2.60 12.75
C LEU A 277 -17.06 2.12 14.21
N THR A 278 -16.59 3.01 15.09
CA THR A 278 -16.75 2.84 16.54
C THR A 278 -18.19 3.16 16.94
N ALA A 279 -18.60 2.78 18.16
CA ALA A 279 -19.91 3.18 18.69
C ALA A 279 -20.05 4.71 18.78
N HIS A 280 -18.95 5.40 19.09
CA HIS A 280 -18.91 6.87 19.05
C HIS A 280 -19.06 7.39 17.61
N GLY A 281 -18.41 6.77 16.62
CA GLY A 281 -18.56 7.11 15.21
C GLY A 281 -19.98 6.94 14.67
N ASP A 282 -20.68 5.87 15.07
CA ASP A 282 -22.09 5.67 14.74
C ASP A 282 -22.98 6.78 15.34
N GLU A 283 -22.72 7.17 16.58
CA GLU A 283 -23.46 8.23 17.25
C GLU A 283 -23.19 9.60 16.64
N LEU A 284 -21.93 9.91 16.35
CA LEU A 284 -21.54 11.16 15.70
C LEU A 284 -22.20 11.27 14.33
N ALA A 285 -22.20 10.21 13.51
CA ALA A 285 -22.89 10.20 12.21
C ALA A 285 -24.38 10.54 12.34
N ARG A 286 -25.08 9.98 13.35
CA ARG A 286 -26.49 10.30 13.62
C ARG A 286 -26.69 11.75 14.02
N ARG A 287 -25.81 12.29 14.88
CA ARG A 287 -25.86 13.71 15.30
C ARG A 287 -25.61 14.67 14.13
N ILE A 288 -24.71 14.33 13.20
CA ILE A 288 -24.48 15.10 11.97
C ILE A 288 -25.76 15.11 11.12
N GLY A 289 -26.35 13.94 10.87
CA GLY A 289 -27.62 13.85 10.11
C GLY A 289 -28.76 14.63 10.76
N ALA A 290 -28.90 14.53 12.09
CA ALA A 290 -29.90 15.28 12.85
C ALA A 290 -29.69 16.80 12.75
N GLY A 291 -28.43 17.27 12.71
CA GLY A 291 -28.09 18.69 12.60
C GLY A 291 -28.44 19.34 11.26
N ILE A 292 -28.77 18.55 10.24
CA ILE A 292 -29.16 19.02 8.91
C ILE A 292 -30.56 18.52 8.49
N ALA A 293 -31.28 17.84 9.37
CA ALA A 293 -32.56 17.20 9.07
C ALA A 293 -33.71 18.20 8.82
N ASP A 294 -33.61 19.40 9.37
CA ASP A 294 -34.59 20.48 9.21
C ASP A 294 -34.38 21.31 7.94
N LEU A 295 -33.27 21.09 7.22
CA LEU A 295 -33.12 21.68 5.90
C LEU A 295 -34.19 21.09 4.95
N LYS A 296 -35.07 21.95 4.45
CA LYS A 296 -36.21 21.54 3.60
C LYS A 296 -35.74 21.35 2.16
N TRP A 297 -35.54 20.10 1.74
CA TRP A 297 -35.22 19.74 0.35
C TRP A 297 -36.25 18.80 -0.24
N LYS A 298 -36.49 18.95 -1.54
CA LYS A 298 -37.33 18.01 -2.28
C LYS A 298 -36.63 16.69 -2.54
N THR A 299 -35.30 16.67 -2.67
CA THR A 299 -34.55 15.45 -2.95
C THR A 299 -33.26 15.39 -2.15
N VAL A 300 -33.03 14.26 -1.50
CA VAL A 300 -31.79 13.96 -0.78
C VAL A 300 -31.17 12.73 -1.41
N HIS A 301 -29.93 12.88 -1.88
CA HIS A 301 -29.12 11.80 -2.43
C HIS A 301 -28.03 11.41 -1.45
N ALA A 302 -27.65 10.13 -1.42
CA ALA A 302 -26.45 9.69 -0.74
C ALA A 302 -25.54 8.94 -1.71
N ARG A 303 -24.29 9.41 -1.80
CA ARG A 303 -23.26 8.87 -2.68
C ARG A 303 -22.05 8.52 -1.85
N THR A 304 -21.60 7.28 -1.87
CA THR A 304 -20.50 6.85 -0.99
C THR A 304 -19.46 6.03 -1.73
N SER A 305 -18.24 6.02 -1.19
CA SER A 305 -17.27 4.96 -1.53
C SER A 305 -17.86 3.58 -1.23
N SER A 306 -17.32 2.51 -1.81
CA SER A 306 -17.76 1.13 -1.52
C SER A 306 -17.35 0.61 -0.14
N SER A 307 -16.55 1.38 0.60
CA SER A 307 -16.07 1.01 1.93
C SER A 307 -17.20 1.01 2.97
N ARG A 308 -17.28 -0.08 3.75
CA ARG A 308 -18.32 -0.31 4.76
C ARG A 308 -18.55 0.87 5.71
N ARG A 309 -17.48 1.48 6.25
CA ARG A 309 -17.58 2.62 7.16
C ARG A 309 -18.25 3.85 6.54
N CYS A 310 -18.04 4.12 5.25
CA CYS A 310 -18.64 5.25 4.56
C CYS A 310 -20.14 5.01 4.33
N VAL A 311 -20.49 3.80 3.91
CA VAL A 311 -21.87 3.34 3.78
C VAL A 311 -22.58 3.40 5.14
N THR A 312 -21.94 2.96 6.23
CA THR A 312 -22.52 3.04 7.58
C THR A 312 -22.72 4.49 8.01
N THR A 313 -21.74 5.38 7.82
CA THR A 313 -21.89 6.82 8.13
C THR A 313 -23.08 7.43 7.38
N ALA A 314 -23.19 7.22 6.07
CA ALA A 314 -24.31 7.74 5.29
C ALA A 314 -25.66 7.19 5.76
N ASN A 315 -25.75 5.89 6.05
CA ASN A 315 -26.97 5.28 6.60
C ASN A 315 -27.39 5.88 7.94
N CYS A 316 -26.44 6.10 8.85
CA CYS A 316 -26.69 6.74 10.13
C CYS A 316 -27.24 8.17 9.95
N MET A 317 -26.67 8.92 9.01
CA MET A 317 -27.14 10.28 8.71
C MET A 317 -28.55 10.28 8.11
N LEU A 318 -28.79 9.49 7.05
CA LEU A 318 -30.09 9.39 6.39
C LEU A 318 -31.20 8.95 7.36
N GLY A 319 -30.89 7.96 8.21
CA GLY A 319 -31.82 7.49 9.23
C GLY A 319 -32.19 8.59 10.23
N ALA A 320 -31.23 9.42 10.66
CA ALA A 320 -31.48 10.57 11.54
C ALA A 320 -32.26 11.70 10.84
N MET A 321 -32.10 11.84 9.51
CA MET A 321 -32.88 12.78 8.69
C MET A 321 -34.29 12.28 8.36
N GLY A 322 -34.61 11.01 8.63
CA GLY A 322 -35.87 10.39 8.23
C GLY A 322 -36.00 10.15 6.73
N VAL A 323 -34.86 10.03 6.03
CA VAL A 323 -34.77 9.80 4.58
C VAL A 323 -34.47 8.30 4.32
N PRO A 324 -35.03 7.68 3.26
CA PRO A 324 -34.67 6.32 2.87
C PRO A 324 -33.17 6.13 2.63
N SER A 325 -32.67 4.95 3.01
CA SER A 325 -31.27 4.54 2.86
C SER A 325 -30.90 4.13 1.42
N ASP A 326 -31.29 4.93 0.44
CA ASP A 326 -31.00 4.69 -0.98
C ASP A 326 -29.61 5.26 -1.32
N ILE A 327 -28.57 4.46 -1.02
CA ILE A 327 -27.17 4.86 -1.23
C ILE A 327 -26.67 4.40 -2.61
N GLU A 328 -26.13 5.34 -3.37
CA GLU A 328 -25.40 5.08 -4.61
C GLU A 328 -23.90 4.88 -4.31
N ILE A 329 -23.37 3.70 -4.60
CA ILE A 329 -21.93 3.43 -4.51
C ILE A 329 -21.23 4.04 -5.72
N ARG A 330 -20.19 4.84 -5.48
CA ARG A 330 -19.42 5.57 -6.48
C ARG A 330 -17.96 5.14 -6.41
N ASP A 331 -17.50 4.42 -7.43
CA ASP A 331 -16.10 3.98 -7.51
C ASP A 331 -15.16 5.18 -7.65
N GLU A 332 -15.64 6.29 -8.21
CA GLU A 332 -14.87 7.52 -8.40
C GLU A 332 -14.49 8.21 -7.07
N ILE A 333 -15.16 7.87 -5.96
CA ILE A 333 -14.84 8.34 -4.60
C ILE A 333 -14.30 7.22 -3.68
N GLY A 334 -14.01 6.03 -4.24
CA GLY A 334 -13.07 5.03 -3.69
C GLY A 334 -13.64 3.64 -3.35
N PRO A 335 -12.76 2.60 -3.37
CA PRO A 335 -12.80 1.49 -2.40
C PRO A 335 -11.62 1.52 -1.41
N ILE A 336 -10.40 1.79 -1.91
CA ILE A 336 -9.11 1.94 -1.22
C ILE A 336 -8.18 2.62 -2.23
N GLY A 337 -7.44 3.66 -1.84
CA GLY A 337 -6.36 4.19 -2.68
C GLY A 337 -6.82 4.98 -3.92
N THR A 338 -7.56 6.07 -3.70
CA THR A 338 -7.37 7.35 -4.40
C THR A 338 -7.62 7.37 -5.92
N ALA A 339 -8.68 8.07 -6.36
CA ALA A 339 -8.79 8.46 -7.77
C ALA A 339 -7.66 9.41 -8.24
N PHE A 340 -6.78 9.83 -7.33
CA PHE A 340 -5.85 10.96 -7.53
C PHE A 340 -4.46 10.81 -6.91
N THR A 341 -4.19 9.80 -6.06
CA THR A 341 -2.98 9.74 -5.23
C THR A 341 -2.45 8.33 -4.96
N TYR A 342 -2.12 7.57 -6.02
CA TYR A 342 -1.45 6.27 -5.85
C TYR A 342 0.05 6.39 -6.14
N SER A 343 0.88 6.39 -5.09
CA SER A 343 2.27 5.98 -5.20
C SER A 343 2.29 4.46 -5.20
N MET A 344 2.74 3.82 -6.29
CA MET A 344 3.10 2.38 -6.25
C MET A 344 4.41 2.17 -5.48
N ASP A 345 5.12 3.25 -5.20
CA ASP A 345 6.35 3.27 -4.42
C ASP A 345 6.00 3.52 -2.94
N TYR A 346 5.19 2.64 -2.35
CA TYR A 346 5.21 2.40 -0.89
C TYR A 346 6.59 1.86 -0.49
N THR A 347 7.59 2.71 -0.62
CA THR A 347 8.92 2.51 -0.09
C THR A 347 8.81 2.56 1.43
N GLU A 348 9.69 1.85 2.13
CA GLU A 348 9.71 1.77 3.60
C GLU A 348 9.73 3.13 4.33
N ALA A 349 10.02 4.24 3.63
CA ALA A 349 9.88 5.59 4.16
C ALA A 349 8.42 6.03 4.34
N GLU A 350 7.48 5.52 3.54
CA GLU A 350 6.05 5.83 3.55
C GLU A 350 5.29 5.14 4.71
N LEU A 351 5.88 4.10 5.31
CA LEU A 351 5.39 3.48 6.55
C LEU A 351 5.68 4.35 7.80
N LYS A 352 6.60 5.32 7.70
CA LYS A 352 7.09 6.12 8.83
C LYS A 352 6.26 7.38 9.12
N CYS A 353 5.32 7.73 8.25
CA CYS A 353 4.45 8.90 8.37
C CYS A 353 3.00 8.47 8.08
N PRO A 354 1.98 8.95 8.82
CA PRO A 354 0.59 8.71 8.45
C PRO A 354 0.39 9.05 6.96
N SER A 355 -0.13 8.11 6.18
CA SER A 355 -0.32 8.23 4.71
C SER A 355 -0.92 9.57 4.27
N THR A 356 -1.72 10.18 5.15
CA THR A 356 -2.32 11.49 4.93
C THR A 356 -1.36 12.67 5.11
N ILE A 357 -0.44 12.65 6.09
CA ILE A 357 0.58 13.71 6.27
C ILE A 357 1.56 13.70 5.10
N TRP A 358 1.97 12.50 4.67
CA TRP A 358 2.77 12.34 3.47
C TRP A 358 2.06 12.90 2.23
N CYS A 359 0.78 12.54 2.02
CA CYS A 359 -0.04 13.07 0.93
C CYS A 359 -0.12 14.61 0.96
N ILE A 360 -0.34 15.21 2.14
CA ILE A 360 -0.35 16.67 2.32
C ILE A 360 0.99 17.29 1.90
N ASN A 361 2.12 16.72 2.33
CA ASN A 361 3.45 17.26 2.00
C ASN A 361 3.77 17.18 0.50
N GLN A 362 3.32 16.13 -0.19
CA GLN A 362 3.43 16.00 -1.65
C GLN A 362 2.59 17.06 -2.39
N LEU A 363 1.35 17.29 -1.92
CA LEU A 363 0.47 18.30 -2.52
C LEU A 363 0.98 19.72 -2.32
N ARG A 364 1.58 20.01 -1.15
CA ARG A 364 2.22 21.29 -0.83
C ARG A 364 3.44 21.59 -1.69
N SER A 365 4.30 20.59 -1.90
CA SER A 365 5.55 20.77 -2.63
C SER A 365 5.33 20.98 -4.13
N GLY A 366 4.15 20.63 -4.64
CA GLY A 366 3.84 20.63 -6.08
C GLY A 366 4.59 19.54 -6.85
N GLN A 367 5.51 18.83 -6.21
CA GLN A 367 6.18 17.64 -6.74
C GLN A 367 5.30 16.44 -6.42
N ASN A 368 4.19 16.30 -7.14
CA ASN A 368 3.21 15.28 -6.84
C ASN A 368 3.66 13.93 -7.44
N HIS A 369 4.01 12.96 -6.59
CA HIS A 369 4.31 11.57 -7.00
C HIS A 369 3.06 10.75 -7.37
N CYS A 370 1.90 11.39 -7.39
CA CYS A 370 0.63 10.80 -7.74
C CYS A 370 0.38 10.82 -9.26
N TRP A 371 -0.63 10.07 -9.71
CA TRP A 371 -0.92 9.89 -11.14
C TRP A 371 -1.37 11.18 -11.86
N HIS A 372 -1.86 12.19 -11.13
CA HIS A 372 -2.49 13.40 -11.67
C HIS A 372 -1.98 14.67 -10.97
N SER A 373 -1.83 15.76 -11.74
CA SER A 373 -1.49 17.08 -11.18
C SER A 373 -2.65 17.67 -10.35
N ASN A 374 -2.37 18.61 -9.45
CA ASN A 374 -3.40 19.26 -8.63
C ASN A 374 -4.52 19.88 -9.49
N ASP A 375 -4.18 20.47 -10.63
CA ASP A 375 -5.16 21.04 -11.57
C ASP A 375 -6.05 19.98 -12.21
N GLU A 376 -5.48 18.82 -12.56
CA GLU A 376 -6.25 17.71 -13.12
C GLU A 376 -7.19 17.11 -12.07
N ILE A 377 -6.72 16.94 -10.83
CA ILE A 377 -7.53 16.49 -9.70
C ILE A 377 -8.69 17.45 -9.47
N LYS A 378 -8.42 18.75 -9.40
CA LYS A 378 -9.42 19.81 -9.22
C LYS A 378 -10.50 19.73 -10.30
N ARG A 379 -10.09 19.62 -11.57
CA ARG A 379 -11.01 19.53 -12.71
C ARG A 379 -11.91 18.30 -12.60
N ARG A 380 -11.34 17.13 -12.33
CA ARG A 380 -12.10 15.86 -12.26
C ARG A 380 -13.10 15.85 -11.10
N VAL A 381 -12.69 16.31 -9.92
CA VAL A 381 -13.60 16.42 -8.76
C VAL A 381 -14.73 17.40 -9.06
N PHE A 382 -14.40 18.55 -9.65
CA PHE A 382 -15.40 19.55 -10.01
C PHE A 382 -16.35 19.03 -11.09
N ASP A 383 -15.87 18.35 -12.13
CA ASP A 383 -16.71 17.76 -13.19
C ASP A 383 -17.72 16.76 -12.62
N MET A 384 -17.30 15.92 -11.67
CA MET A 384 -18.16 14.98 -10.97
C MET A 384 -19.22 15.70 -10.11
N VAL A 385 -18.77 16.61 -9.24
CA VAL A 385 -19.66 17.31 -8.30
C VAL A 385 -20.63 18.25 -9.02
N ARG A 386 -20.20 18.90 -10.10
CA ARG A 386 -21.05 19.74 -10.95
C ARG A 386 -22.24 18.97 -11.49
N GLY A 387 -22.03 17.74 -11.94
CA GLY A 387 -23.13 16.89 -12.42
C GLY A 387 -24.19 16.60 -11.36
N TRP A 388 -23.82 16.61 -10.08
CA TRP A 388 -24.77 16.47 -8.96
C TRP A 388 -25.42 17.79 -8.57
N LEU A 389 -24.70 18.90 -8.68
CA LEU A 389 -25.20 20.24 -8.39
C LEU A 389 -26.20 20.76 -9.45
N ASP A 390 -26.20 20.19 -10.66
CA ASP A 390 -27.11 20.65 -11.71
C ASP A 390 -28.59 20.31 -11.45
N GLU A 391 -28.89 19.43 -10.46
CA GLU A 391 -30.23 19.17 -9.95
C GLU A 391 -30.61 20.18 -8.85
N ASP A 392 -31.45 21.16 -9.18
CA ASP A 392 -31.93 22.16 -8.21
C ASP A 392 -32.86 21.54 -7.14
N ASP A 393 -32.92 22.16 -5.97
CA ASP A 393 -33.67 21.70 -4.79
C ASP A 393 -33.22 20.32 -4.29
N SER A 394 -31.91 20.07 -4.40
CA SER A 394 -31.27 18.81 -3.99
C SER A 394 -30.14 19.01 -2.98
N LEU A 395 -30.04 18.04 -2.07
CA LEU A 395 -28.92 17.86 -1.15
C LEU A 395 -28.27 16.50 -1.41
N THR A 396 -26.98 16.47 -1.70
CA THR A 396 -26.21 15.24 -1.86
C THR A 396 -25.25 15.06 -0.70
N LEU A 397 -25.36 13.96 0.03
CA LEU A 397 -24.37 13.51 1.01
C LEU A 397 -23.30 12.68 0.29
N CYS A 398 -22.08 13.20 0.17
CA CYS A 398 -20.96 12.51 -0.45
C CYS A 398 -19.95 12.03 0.62
N VAL A 399 -20.08 10.78 1.06
CA VAL A 399 -19.26 10.21 2.15
C VAL A 399 -18.09 9.36 1.62
N ASN A 400 -16.86 9.76 1.97
CA ASN A 400 -15.61 9.19 1.46
C ASN A 400 -14.53 9.02 2.56
N HIS A 401 -13.25 9.22 2.24
CA HIS A 401 -12.09 8.90 3.08
C HIS A 401 -11.25 10.10 3.46
N ASP A 402 -10.48 9.98 4.55
CA ASP A 402 -9.48 10.97 4.98
C ASP A 402 -8.53 11.34 3.82
N LEU A 403 -7.95 10.32 3.17
CA LEU A 403 -7.03 10.45 2.03
C LEU A 403 -7.66 11.06 0.77
N TYR A 404 -8.96 11.31 0.76
CA TYR A 404 -9.67 11.91 -0.37
C TYR A 404 -10.19 13.31 -0.01
N THR A 405 -10.87 13.43 1.14
CA THR A 405 -11.40 14.70 1.66
C THR A 405 -10.30 15.74 1.86
N ILE A 406 -9.19 15.37 2.49
CA ILE A 406 -8.13 16.31 2.88
C ILE A 406 -7.41 16.90 1.65
N PRO A 407 -6.96 16.11 0.67
CA PRO A 407 -6.45 16.65 -0.59
C PRO A 407 -7.43 17.58 -1.31
N VAL A 408 -8.71 17.21 -1.37
CA VAL A 408 -9.74 18.01 -2.04
C VAL A 408 -9.89 19.37 -1.37
N ILE A 409 -9.97 19.42 -0.04
CA ILE A 409 -9.98 20.68 0.71
C ILE A 409 -8.73 21.50 0.37
N GLY A 410 -7.55 20.90 0.43
CA GLY A 410 -6.29 21.60 0.15
C GLY A 410 -6.22 22.17 -1.27
N ILE A 411 -6.62 21.40 -2.27
CA ILE A 411 -6.60 21.80 -3.69
C ILE A 411 -7.62 22.90 -4.00
N PHE A 412 -8.80 22.85 -3.39
CA PHE A 412 -9.86 23.85 -3.64
C PHE A 412 -9.66 25.15 -2.84
N THR A 413 -9.08 25.06 -1.64
CA THR A 413 -8.90 26.22 -0.74
C THR A 413 -7.50 26.84 -0.81
N GLY A 414 -6.50 26.10 -1.26
CA GLY A 414 -5.08 26.48 -1.16
C GLY A 414 -4.52 26.40 0.26
N LYS A 415 -5.25 25.80 1.21
CA LYS A 415 -4.85 25.68 2.62
C LYS A 415 -4.62 24.21 2.99
N PHE A 416 -3.48 23.93 3.61
CA PHE A 416 -3.10 22.58 4.05
C PHE A 416 -2.81 22.61 5.55
N ALA A 417 -3.25 21.60 6.32
CA ALA A 417 -3.09 21.54 7.79
C ALA A 417 -1.60 21.47 8.20
N GLU A 418 -1.12 22.45 8.99
CA GLU A 418 0.32 22.74 9.19
C GLU A 418 1.10 21.60 9.84
N ASP A 419 0.71 21.12 11.01
CA ASP A 419 1.31 19.97 11.68
C ASP A 419 0.32 19.46 12.74
N ASP A 420 0.56 18.23 13.22
CA ASP A 420 -0.31 17.41 14.07
C ASP A 420 -1.35 16.60 13.28
N TRP A 421 -1.75 15.46 13.85
CA TRP A 421 -2.77 14.57 13.29
C TRP A 421 -3.92 15.38 12.69
N ILE A 422 -4.52 14.94 11.57
CA ILE A 422 -5.55 15.71 10.83
C ILE A 422 -6.86 15.83 11.61
N GLU A 423 -6.75 16.50 12.74
CA GLU A 423 -7.76 17.10 13.56
C GLU A 423 -8.10 18.42 12.84
N TYR A 424 -9.16 18.63 12.08
CA TYR A 424 -10.34 17.87 11.70
C TYR A 424 -10.79 18.48 10.36
N CYS A 425 -10.43 17.86 9.23
CA CYS A 425 -10.99 18.25 7.92
C CYS A 425 -12.38 17.63 7.79
N ASP A 426 -13.38 18.30 8.35
CA ASP A 426 -14.70 17.72 8.55
C ASP A 426 -15.59 17.66 7.32
N GLY A 427 -15.18 18.31 6.24
CA GLY A 427 -15.85 18.28 4.95
C GLY A 427 -15.72 19.62 4.22
N LEU A 428 -16.15 19.61 2.97
CA LEU A 428 -16.21 20.76 2.08
C LEU A 428 -17.63 20.82 1.52
N LEU A 429 -18.25 21.99 1.54
CA LEU A 429 -19.54 22.19 0.88
C LEU A 429 -19.29 22.66 -0.54
N PHE A 430 -19.83 21.94 -1.52
CA PHE A 430 -19.98 22.49 -2.86
C PHE A 430 -21.41 22.96 -3.04
N ILE A 431 -21.57 24.18 -3.52
CA ILE A 431 -22.86 24.85 -3.60
C ILE A 431 -23.07 25.40 -5.00
N LYS A 432 -24.27 25.23 -5.56
CA LYS A 432 -24.74 26.00 -6.71
C LYS A 432 -25.68 27.09 -6.24
N ARG A 433 -25.50 28.30 -6.77
CA ARG A 433 -26.40 29.43 -6.56
C ARG A 433 -26.39 30.34 -7.77
N ASP A 434 -27.54 30.65 -8.33
CA ASP A 434 -27.70 31.57 -9.46
C ASP A 434 -26.82 31.16 -10.67
N ASN A 435 -26.78 29.86 -10.98
CA ASN A 435 -25.91 29.24 -11.99
C ASN A 435 -24.40 29.44 -11.79
N LYS A 436 -23.98 29.73 -10.56
CA LYS A 436 -22.56 29.79 -10.16
C LYS A 436 -22.27 28.70 -9.14
N TYR A 437 -21.05 28.20 -9.15
CA TYR A 437 -20.60 27.14 -8.26
C TYR A 437 -19.55 27.66 -7.28
N TYR A 438 -19.66 27.22 -6.03
CA TYR A 438 -18.82 27.65 -4.93
C TYR A 438 -18.31 26.43 -4.17
N ALA A 439 -17.11 26.51 -3.62
CA ALA A 439 -16.58 25.58 -2.64
C ALA A 439 -16.39 26.36 -1.33
N VAL A 440 -16.97 25.86 -0.25
CA VAL A 440 -16.99 26.52 1.06
C VAL A 440 -16.39 25.57 2.09
N TRP A 441 -15.30 26.03 2.72
CA TRP A 441 -14.57 25.31 3.76
C TRP A 441 -14.46 26.17 5.01
#